data_AF-A0A848CK49-F1
#
_entry.id   AF-A0A848CK49-F1
#
_cell.length_a   1.000
_cell.length_b   1.000
_cell.length_c   1.000
_cell.angle_alpha   90.00
_cell.angle_beta   90.00
_cell.angle_gamma   90.00
#
_symmetry.space_group_name_H-M   'P 1'
#
loop_
_entity.id
_entity.type
_entity.pdbx_description
1 polymer ?
#
loop_
_entity_poly.entity_id
_entity_poly.type
_entity_poly.pdbx_seq_one_letter_code
_entity_poly.pdbx_strand_id
1 'polypeptide(L)'
;MKEYGEYSWYYFSNGTPVNGWLNGYCFEYGRMADGLFRDNLDNIYMFDDNGHLIKNRWIYRWGKWYYASASGRLYTGQRKIGGTTYWFDSEGVWVR
;
A
#
# COMPACT_ATOMS: atom_id res chain seq x y z
N MET A 1 3.10 -12.92 13.63
CA MET A 1 2.85 -14.38 13.83
C MET A 1 3.02 -15.05 12.47
N LYS A 2 3.56 -16.28 12.40
CA LYS A 2 3.81 -16.96 11.12
C LYS A 2 2.49 -17.37 10.46
N GLU A 3 2.26 -16.94 9.23
CA GLU A 3 1.37 -17.62 8.30
C GLU A 3 2.16 -17.89 7.01
N TYR A 4 2.14 -19.13 6.53
CA TYR A 4 2.68 -19.56 5.22
C TYR A 4 4.17 -19.26 4.91
N GLY A 5 5.00 -19.00 5.92
CA GLY A 5 6.43 -18.73 5.73
C GLY A 5 6.77 -17.25 5.53
N GLU A 6 5.77 -16.37 5.62
CA GLU A 6 5.95 -14.92 5.62
C GLU A 6 5.98 -14.39 7.06
N TYR A 7 6.85 -13.40 7.29
CA TYR A 7 7.02 -12.75 8.59
C TYR A 7 6.13 -11.51 8.66
N SER A 8 4.90 -11.64 9.17
CA SER A 8 4.10 -10.47 9.50
C SER A 8 4.42 -9.97 10.90
N TRP A 9 4.79 -8.68 10.97
CA TRP A 9 5.07 -7.96 12.20
C TRP A 9 3.78 -7.52 12.88
N TYR A 10 3.74 -7.61 14.20
CA TYR A 10 2.61 -7.14 15.00
C TYR A 10 3.07 -6.16 16.08
N TYR A 11 2.28 -5.14 16.36
CA TYR A 11 2.53 -4.16 17.40
C TYR A 11 1.30 -3.95 18.31
N PHE A 12 1.52 -4.06 19.61
CA PHE A 12 0.52 -3.86 20.66
C PHE A 12 1.01 -2.80 21.63
N SER A 13 0.11 -1.91 22.06
CA SER A 13 0.36 -0.93 23.11
C SER A 13 -0.55 -1.22 24.29
N ASN A 14 0.02 -1.52 25.46
CA ASN A 14 -0.71 -1.89 26.69
C ASN A 14 -1.76 -2.98 26.47
N GLY A 15 -1.41 -4.03 25.71
CA GLY A 15 -2.31 -5.15 25.40
C GLY A 15 -3.36 -4.85 24.32
N THR A 16 -3.43 -3.62 23.81
CA THR A 16 -4.34 -3.24 22.72
C THR A 16 -3.58 -3.24 21.38
N PRO A 17 -4.09 -3.88 20.31
CA PRO A 17 -3.48 -3.81 19.00
C PRO A 17 -3.48 -2.37 18.47
N VAL A 18 -2.34 -1.91 17.94
CA VAL A 18 -2.28 -0.59 17.32
C VAL A 18 -2.97 -0.60 15.96
N ASN A 19 -3.67 0.49 15.66
CA ASN A 19 -4.30 0.74 14.37
C ASN A 19 -3.82 2.09 13.84
N GLY A 20 -3.62 2.19 12.53
CA GLY A 20 -3.17 3.40 11.85
C GLY A 20 -1.64 3.56 11.85
N TRP A 21 -1.20 4.80 11.67
CA TRP A 21 0.21 5.15 11.49
C TRP A 21 0.98 5.19 12.81
N LEU A 22 2.10 4.48 12.89
CA LEU A 22 3.04 4.52 14.00
C LEU A 22 4.48 4.40 13.48
N ASN A 23 5.33 5.37 13.82
CA ASN A 23 6.76 5.39 13.48
C ASN A 23 7.08 5.14 11.99
N GLY A 24 6.23 5.62 11.08
CA GLY A 24 6.41 5.47 9.63
C GLY A 24 5.82 4.18 9.03
N TYR A 25 5.25 3.31 9.85
CA TYR A 25 4.55 2.10 9.44
C TYR A 25 3.05 2.25 9.65
N CYS A 26 2.25 1.50 8.89
CA CYS A 26 0.81 1.43 9.06
C CYS A 26 0.44 0.08 9.66
N PHE A 27 -0.47 0.07 10.63
CA PHE A 27 -0.95 -1.14 11.30
C PHE A 27 -2.46 -1.28 11.19
N GLU A 28 -2.94 -2.50 11.00
CA GLU A 28 -4.34 -2.87 11.02
C GLU A 28 -4.52 -4.07 11.97
N TYR A 29 -5.32 -3.89 13.02
CA TYR A 29 -5.47 -4.85 14.12
C TYR A 29 -4.12 -5.34 14.67
N GLY A 30 -3.15 -4.42 14.76
CA GLY A 30 -1.80 -4.69 15.22
C GLY A 30 -0.89 -5.28 14.15
N ARG A 31 -1.39 -5.78 13.01
CA ARG A 31 -0.57 -6.29 11.91
C ARG A 31 0.01 -5.14 11.08
N MET A 32 1.32 -5.15 10.83
CA MET A 32 1.95 -4.18 9.93
C MET A 32 1.49 -4.41 8.48
N ALA A 33 1.18 -3.34 7.76
CA ALA A 33 0.89 -3.41 6.33
C ALA A 33 2.19 -3.67 5.53
N ASP A 34 2.17 -4.69 4.68
CA ASP A 34 3.29 -5.20 3.85
C ASP A 34 2.83 -5.47 2.40
N GLY A 35 1.83 -4.72 1.94
CA GLY A 35 1.22 -4.85 0.62
C GLY A 35 0.17 -3.76 0.37
N LEU A 36 -0.98 -4.14 -0.20
CA LEU A 36 -2.10 -3.21 -0.37
C LEU A 36 -2.73 -2.87 0.98
N PHE A 37 -3.05 -1.59 1.14
CA PHE A 37 -3.79 -1.09 2.28
C PHE A 37 -4.80 -0.07 1.80
N ARG A 38 -6.05 -0.17 2.29
CA ARG A 38 -7.12 0.77 1.98
C ARG A 38 -7.50 1.49 3.27
N ASP A 39 -7.44 2.82 3.25
CA ASP A 39 -7.87 3.62 4.40
C ASP A 39 -9.41 3.78 4.43
N ASN A 40 -9.92 4.31 5.54
CA ASN A 40 -11.36 4.54 5.72
C ASN A 40 -11.96 5.58 4.75
N LEU A 41 -11.13 6.27 3.96
CA LEU A 41 -11.52 7.23 2.94
C LEU A 41 -11.34 6.67 1.53
N ASP A 42 -11.25 5.33 1.41
CA ASP A 42 -11.11 4.59 0.16
C ASP A 42 -9.81 4.86 -0.61
N ASN A 43 -8.80 5.48 0.02
CA ASN A 43 -7.51 5.65 -0.61
C ASN A 43 -6.70 4.36 -0.49
N ILE A 44 -6.09 3.97 -1.60
CA ILE A 44 -5.28 2.75 -1.69
C ILE A 44 -3.80 3.14 -1.61
N TYR A 45 -3.04 2.39 -0.83
CA TYR A 45 -1.59 2.54 -0.67
C TYR A 45 -0.91 1.20 -0.91
N MET A 46 0.37 1.24 -1.26
CA MET A 46 1.21 0.05 -1.39
C MET A 46 2.42 0.18 -0.47
N PHE A 47 2.68 -0.88 0.29
CA PHE A 47 3.86 -1.04 1.13
C PHE A 47 4.78 -2.10 0.53
N ASP A 48 6.09 -1.95 0.75
CA ASP A 48 7.03 -3.02 0.46
C ASP A 48 7.00 -4.13 1.53
N ASP A 49 7.76 -5.21 1.33
CA ASP A 49 7.74 -6.36 2.23
C ASP A 49 8.32 -6.04 3.62
N ASN A 50 8.97 -4.88 3.78
CA ASN A 50 9.46 -4.38 5.05
C ASN A 50 8.49 -3.38 5.69
N GLY A 51 7.33 -3.11 5.07
CA GLY A 51 6.32 -2.19 5.56
C GLY A 51 6.59 -0.72 5.28
N HIS A 52 7.52 -0.39 4.37
CA HIS A 52 7.73 1.00 3.97
C HIS A 52 6.73 1.43 2.90
N LEU A 53 6.11 2.59 3.11
CA LEU A 53 5.18 3.18 2.14
C LEU A 53 5.90 3.50 0.83
N ILE A 54 5.40 2.95 -0.27
CA ILE A 54 5.92 3.20 -1.61
C ILE A 54 5.41 4.56 -2.12
N LYS A 55 6.31 5.37 -2.72
CA LYS A 55 6.01 6.71 -3.26
C LYS A 55 6.75 6.96 -4.58
N ASN A 56 6.15 7.77 -5.45
CA ASN A 56 6.75 8.29 -6.69
C ASN A 56 7.36 7.24 -7.63
N ARG A 57 6.73 6.06 -7.77
CA ARG A 57 7.25 5.02 -8.65
C ARG A 57 6.18 4.04 -9.13
N TRP A 58 6.49 3.36 -10.22
CA TRP A 58 5.78 2.17 -10.69
C TRP A 58 6.06 0.98 -9.76
N ILE A 59 5.06 0.11 -9.59
CA ILE A 59 5.15 -1.13 -8.82
C ILE A 59 4.55 -2.27 -9.64
N TYR A 60 5.26 -3.40 -9.74
CA TYR A 60 4.74 -4.63 -10.28
C TYR A 60 4.59 -5.67 -9.16
N ARG A 61 3.35 -6.06 -8.86
CA ARG A 61 3.02 -7.08 -7.84
C ARG A 61 1.80 -7.88 -8.27
N TRP A 62 1.78 -9.17 -7.93
CA TRP A 62 0.70 -10.10 -8.26
C TRP A 62 0.24 -10.06 -9.72
N GLY A 63 1.21 -9.96 -10.65
CA GLY A 63 0.94 -9.92 -12.08
C GLY A 63 0.39 -8.58 -12.60
N LYS A 64 0.29 -7.55 -11.75
CA LYS A 64 -0.37 -6.27 -12.04
C LYS A 64 0.58 -5.09 -11.83
N TRP A 65 0.39 -4.04 -12.62
CA TRP A 65 1.12 -2.79 -12.48
C TRP A 65 0.29 -1.75 -11.74
N TYR A 66 0.98 -0.95 -10.93
CA TYR A 66 0.42 0.14 -10.15
C TYR A 66 1.37 1.34 -10.22
N TYR A 67 0.88 2.54 -9.93
CA TYR A 67 1.74 3.71 -9.74
C TYR A 67 1.40 4.43 -8.43
N ALA A 68 2.40 4.61 -7.56
CA ALA A 68 2.26 5.37 -6.33
C ALA A 68 2.61 6.84 -6.54
N SER A 69 1.71 7.72 -6.11
CA SER A 69 1.91 9.18 -6.11
C SER A 69 2.95 9.63 -5.08
N ALA A 70 3.21 10.95 -5.03
CA ALA A 70 4.11 11.53 -4.03
C ALA A 70 3.62 11.37 -2.58
N SER A 71 2.30 11.29 -2.38
CA SER A 71 1.72 10.99 -1.06
C SER A 71 1.69 9.50 -0.74
N GLY A 72 2.00 8.64 -1.72
CA GLY A 72 1.94 7.18 -1.62
C GLY A 72 0.59 6.58 -1.98
N ARG A 73 -0.44 7.42 -2.21
CA ARG A 73 -1.72 6.96 -2.78
C ARG A 73 -1.49 6.38 -4.17
N LEU A 74 -2.07 5.23 -4.45
CA LEU A 74 -2.09 4.66 -5.78
C LEU A 74 -2.97 5.51 -6.69
N TYR A 75 -2.52 5.65 -7.93
CA TYR A 75 -3.27 6.33 -8.97
C TYR A 75 -4.46 5.50 -9.43
N THR A 76 -5.60 6.16 -9.55
CA THR A 76 -6.84 5.66 -10.16
C THR A 76 -7.26 6.60 -11.30
N GLY A 77 -8.04 6.08 -12.25
CA GLY A 77 -8.53 6.82 -13.41
C GLY A 77 -7.44 7.23 -14.40
N GLN A 78 -7.71 8.26 -15.20
CA GLN A 78 -6.73 8.80 -16.16
C GLN A 78 -5.63 9.59 -15.44
N ARG A 79 -4.37 9.27 -15.70
CA ARG A 79 -3.22 10.00 -15.12
C ARG A 79 -2.12 10.22 -16.14
N LYS A 80 -1.42 11.34 -16.01
CA LYS A 80 -0.24 11.66 -16.82
C LYS A 80 1.04 11.43 -16.01
N ILE A 81 1.90 10.53 -16.46
CA ILE A 81 3.18 10.18 -15.83
C ILE A 81 4.28 10.36 -16.86
N GLY A 82 5.26 11.22 -16.59
CA GLY A 82 6.39 11.45 -17.50
C GLY A 82 5.99 11.85 -18.92
N GLY A 83 4.90 12.61 -19.08
CA GLY A 83 4.40 13.02 -20.39
C GLY A 83 3.40 12.06 -21.05
N THR A 84 3.31 10.82 -20.60
CA THR A 84 2.42 9.78 -21.16
C THR A 84 1.16 9.61 -20.32
N THR A 85 0.02 9.40 -20.98
CA THR A 85 -1.27 9.14 -20.30
C THR A 85 -1.47 7.65 -20.08
N TYR A 86 -1.84 7.28 -18.85
CA TYR A 86 -2.14 5.92 -18.40
C TYR A 86 -3.53 5.88 -17.76
N TRP A 87 -4.17 4.73 -17.82
CA TRP A 87 -5.46 4.47 -17.20
C TRP A 87 -5.32 3.45 -16.08
N PHE A 88 -5.94 3.72 -14.95
CA PHE A 88 -5.97 2.83 -13.80
C PHE A 88 -7.42 2.55 -13.42
N ASP A 89 -7.72 1.31 -13.03
CA ASP A 89 -9.04 0.94 -12.52
C ASP A 89 -9.28 1.50 -11.10
N SER A 90 -10.42 1.17 -10.49
CA SER A 90 -10.77 1.59 -9.13
C SER A 90 -9.86 0.99 -8.05
N GLU A 91 -9.18 -0.11 -8.36
CA GLU A 91 -8.22 -0.78 -7.48
C GLU A 91 -6.77 -0.29 -7.71
N GLY A 92 -6.60 0.71 -8.59
CA GLY A 92 -5.31 1.29 -8.94
C GLY A 92 -4.46 0.43 -9.88
N VAL A 93 -5.04 -0.62 -10.46
CA VAL A 93 -4.38 -1.48 -11.44
C VAL A 93 -4.30 -0.73 -12.75
N TRP A 94 -3.11 -0.63 -13.31
CA TRP A 94 -2.92 -0.10 -14.67
C TRP A 94 -3.64 -1.00 -15.67
N VAL A 95 -4.56 -0.39 -16.41
CA VAL A 95 -5.27 -1.01 -17.52
C VAL A 95 -4.77 -0.42 -18.84
N ARG A 96 -4.60 -1.29 -19.82
CA ARG A 96 -4.10 -0.94 -21.14
C ARG A 96 -5.26 -0.65 -22.10
#